data_AF-A0A4Y8Z4K8-F1
#
_entry.id   AF-A0A4Y8Z4K8-F1
#
_cell.length_a   1.000
_cell.length_b   1.000
_cell.length_c   1.000
_cell.angle_alpha   90.00
_cell.angle_beta   90.00
_cell.angle_gamma   90.00
#
_symmetry.space_group_name_H-M   'P 1'
#
loop_
_entity.id
_entity.type
_entity.pdbx_description
1 polymer ?
#
loop_
_entity_poly.entity_id
_entity_poly.type
_entity_poly.pdbx_seq_one_letter_code
_entity_poly.pdbx_strand_id
1 'polypeptide(L)' 'MYRTLARRAPIEQAKGILMAVHHIGADEAFALLVDRSQRANRKVHDIAREFVDEMSHLP' A
#
# COMPACT_ATOMS: atom_id res chain seq x y z
N MET A 1 19.97 -3.32 -8.74
CA MET A 1 19.04 -2.40 -9.43
C MET A 1 17.66 -2.47 -8.75
N TYR A 2 17.54 -2.01 -7.49
CA TYR A 2 16.26 -1.97 -6.74
C TYR A 2 15.94 -0.54 -6.25
N ARG A 3 16.31 0.47 -7.05
CA ARG A 3 16.28 1.89 -6.64
C ARG A 3 15.06 2.65 -7.19
N THR A 4 14.16 1.99 -7.91
CA THR A 4 12.98 2.62 -8.52
C THR A 4 11.76 2.57 -7.60
N LEU A 5 11.66 1.59 -6.70
CA LEU A 5 10.57 1.53 -5.72
C LEU A 5 10.64 2.69 -4.73
N ALA A 6 11.83 3.05 -4.25
CA ALA A 6 12.04 4.06 -3.19
C ALA A 6 11.52 5.48 -3.50
N ARG A 7 11.05 5.78 -4.71
CA ARG A 7 10.58 7.11 -5.12
C ARG A 7 9.10 7.21 -5.47
N ARG A 8 8.34 6.10 -5.43
CA ARG A 8 6.89 6.16 -5.65
C ARG A 8 6.19 6.58 -4.35
N ALA A 9 5.14 7.40 -4.46
CA ALA A 9 4.34 7.80 -3.30
C ALA A 9 3.81 6.55 -2.57
N PRO A 10 3.67 6.54 -1.23
CA PRO A 10 3.34 5.34 -0.44
C PRO A 10 2.12 4.56 -0.93
N ILE A 11 1.10 5.25 -1.45
CA ILE A 11 -0.11 4.63 -2.01
C ILE A 11 0.21 3.71 -3.20
N GLU A 12 1.08 4.11 -4.11
CA GLU A 12 1.41 3.30 -5.29
C GLU A 12 2.27 2.09 -4.95
N GLN A 13 3.11 2.20 -3.92
CA GLN A 13 3.86 1.05 -3.40
C GLN A 13 2.93 0.06 -2.70
N ALA A 14 2.05 0.55 -1.82
CA ALA A 14 1.07 -0.27 -1.12
C ALA A 14 0.14 -1.01 -2.10
N LYS A 15 -0.35 -0.32 -3.15
CA LYS A 15 -1.12 -0.93 -4.23
C LYS A 15 -0.33 -2.06 -4.90
N GLY A 16 0.92 -1.83 -5.28
CA GLY A 16 1.77 -2.85 -5.91
C GLY A 16 1.95 -4.10 -5.05
N ILE A 17 2.15 -3.93 -3.73
CA ILE A 17 2.25 -5.06 -2.79
C ILE A 17 0.92 -5.81 -2.70
N LEU A 18 -0.20 -5.10 -2.51
CA LEU A 18 -1.53 -5.72 -2.43
C LEU A 18 -1.91 -6.47 -3.70
N MET A 19 -1.61 -5.92 -4.87
CA MET A 19 -1.80 -6.58 -6.16
C MET A 19 -1.01 -7.89 -6.24
N ALA A 20 0.25 -7.90 -5.79
CA ALA A 20 1.09 -9.09 -5.81
C ALA A 20 0.64 -10.17 -4.82
N VAL A 21 0.24 -9.76 -3.60
CA VAL A 21 -0.15 -10.68 -2.51
C VAL A 21 -1.55 -11.24 -2.71
N HIS A 22 -2.50 -10.43 -3.18
CA HIS A 22 -3.91 -10.83 -3.33
C HIS A 22 -4.29 -11.22 -4.76
N HIS A 23 -3.38 -11.07 -5.73
CA HIS A 23 -3.64 -11.32 -7.16
C HIS A 23 -4.81 -10.49 -7.72
N ILE A 24 -4.89 -9.23 -7.30
CA ILE A 24 -5.96 -8.29 -7.67
C ILE A 24 -5.44 -7.15 -8.56
N GLY A 25 -6.37 -6.41 -9.15
CA GLY A 25 -6.08 -5.21 -9.94
C GLY A 25 -5.75 -3.98 -9.07
N ALA A 26 -5.23 -2.92 -9.71
CA ALA A 26 -4.84 -1.69 -9.03
C ALA A 26 -6.02 -0.94 -8.39
N ASP A 27 -7.20 -0.96 -9.03
CA ASP A 27 -8.41 -0.31 -8.52
C ASP A 27 -8.92 -1.00 -7.26
N GLU A 28 -8.94 -2.33 -7.26
CA GLU A 28 -9.33 -3.14 -6.10
C GLU A 28 -8.33 -2.96 -4.95
N ALA A 29 -7.02 -2.96 -5.26
CA ALA A 29 -5.98 -2.68 -4.26
C ALA A 29 -6.15 -1.28 -3.63
N PHE A 30 -6.51 -0.27 -4.42
CA PHE A 30 -6.79 1.06 -3.88
C PHE A 30 -8.07 1.08 -3.03
N ALA A 31 -9.11 0.37 -3.46
CA ALA A 31 -10.35 0.23 -2.70
C ALA A 31 -10.11 -0.40 -1.31
N LEU A 32 -9.22 -1.38 -1.20
CA LEU A 32 -8.83 -1.96 0.10
C LEU A 32 -8.15 -0.94 1.02
N LEU A 33 -7.28 -0.08 0.48
CA LEU A 33 -6.66 1.01 1.26
C LEU A 33 -7.70 2.04 1.72
N VAL A 34 -8.69 2.34 0.88
CA VAL A 34 -9.81 3.24 1.21
C VAL A 34 -10.71 2.63 2.30
N ASP A 35 -11.09 1.36 2.19
CA ASP A 35 -11.90 0.67 3.20
C ASP A 35 -11.19 0.67 4.56
N ARG A 36 -9.89 0.32 4.58
CA ARG A 36 -9.09 0.36 5.82
C ARG A 36 -8.97 1.77 6.39
N SER A 37 -8.78 2.78 5.53
CA SER A 37 -8.74 4.19 5.91
C SER A 37 -10.04 4.66 6.56
N GLN A 38 -11.19 4.28 5.99
CA GLN A 38 -12.51 4.61 6.52
C GLN A 38 -12.75 3.94 7.87
N ARG A 39 -12.45 2.64 8.00
CA ARG A 39 -12.57 1.91 9.27
C ARG A 39 -11.69 2.48 10.38
N ALA A 40 -10.48 2.91 10.02
CA ALA A 40 -9.54 3.51 10.96
C ALA A 40 -9.77 5.02 11.18
N ASN A 41 -10.67 5.66 10.43
CA ASN A 41 -10.85 7.12 10.39
C ASN A 41 -9.51 7.88 10.25
N ARG A 42 -8.65 7.42 9.34
CA ARG A 42 -7.30 7.97 9.07
C ARG A 42 -7.11 8.21 7.59
N LYS A 43 -6.19 9.09 7.21
CA LYS A 43 -5.92 9.38 5.79
C LYS A 43 -5.36 8.14 5.09
N VAL A 44 -5.84 7.86 3.88
CA VAL A 44 -5.37 6.74 3.03
C VAL A 44 -3.85 6.76 2.84
N HIS A 45 -3.27 7.95 2.69
CA HIS A 45 -1.82 8.13 2.58
C HIS A 45 -1.06 7.58 3.80
N ASP A 46 -1.56 7.83 5.02
CA ASP A 46 -0.90 7.41 6.25
C ASP A 46 -1.03 5.90 6.45
N ILE A 47 -2.19 5.33 6.11
CA ILE A 47 -2.41 3.87 6.09
C ILE A 47 -1.46 3.19 5.10
N ALA A 48 -1.32 3.74 3.89
CA ALA A 48 -0.44 3.19 2.87
C ALA A 48 1.04 3.26 3.28
N ARG A 49 1.46 4.36 3.91
CA ARG A 49 2.82 4.49 4.45
C ARG A 49 3.10 3.46 5.53
N GLU A 50 2.23 3.36 6.53
CA GLU A 50 2.38 2.39 7.62
C GLU A 50 2.42 0.95 7.10
N PHE A 51 1.53 0.61 6.15
CA PHE A 51 1.53 -0.71 5.52
C PHE A 51 2.84 -1.02 4.79
N VAL A 52 3.39 -0.07 4.02
CA VAL A 52 4.67 -0.26 3.33
C VAL A 52 5.80 -0.42 4.35
N ASP A 53 5.81 0.38 5.42
CA ASP A 53 6.80 0.29 6.48
C ASP A 53 6.72 -1.09 7.14
N GLU A 54 5.53 -1.58 7.51
CA GLU A 54 5.32 -2.93 8.07
C GLU A 54 5.87 -4.04 7.16
N MET A 55 5.54 -4.00 5.87
CA MET A 55 5.96 -5.00 4.89
C MET A 55 7.47 -4.96 4.59
N SER A 56 8.10 -3.80 4.76
CA SER A 56 9.55 -3.62 4.55
C SER A 56 10.40 -4.10 5.72
N HIS A 57 9.80 -4.28 6.90
CA HIS A 57 10.46 -4.75 8.11
C HIS A 57 10.14 -6.22 8.43
N LEU A 58 9.36 -6.90 7.59
CA LEU A 58 9.15 -8.34 7.69
C LEU A 58 10.47 -9.05 7.34
N PRO A 59 10.95 -10.00 8.18
CA PRO A 59 12.24 -10.68 7.98
C PRO A 59 12.30 -11.52 6.70
#